data_AF-A0A7W4HXI4-F1
#
_entry.id   AF-A0A7W4HXI4-F1
#
_cell.length_a   1.000
_cell.length_b   1.000
_cell.length_c   1.000
_cell.angle_alpha   90.00
_cell.angle_beta   90.00
_cell.angle_gamma   90.00
#
_symmetry.space_group_name_H-M   'P 1'
#
loop_
_entity.id
_entity.type
_entity.pdbx_description
1 polymer ?
#
loop_
_entity_poly.entity_id
_entity_poly.type
_entity_poly.pdbx_seq_one_letter_code
_entity_poly.pdbx_strand_id
1 'polypeptide(L)' 'MKVTVIGAGAVGASCTEYIAMRNFASEVVLLDITEGFAEGKAMDLMQL' A
#
# COMPACT_ATOMS: atom_id res chain seq x y z
N MET A 1 -1.43 -7.48 -13.19
CA MET A 1 -0.06 -7.03 -12.86
C MET A 1 0.04 -6.86 -11.36
N LYS A 2 1.10 -7.37 -10.72
CA LYS A 2 1.32 -7.28 -9.26
C LYS A 2 2.44 -6.28 -8.97
N VAL A 3 2.23 -5.40 -8.00
CA VAL A 3 3.23 -4.42 -7.55
C VAL A 3 3.49 -4.60 -6.06
N THR A 4 4.75 -4.49 -5.65
CA THR A 4 5.14 -4.51 -4.24
C THR A 4 5.86 -3.22 -3.89
N VAL A 5 5.40 -2.56 -2.83
CA VAL A 5 5.99 -1.35 -2.26
C VAL A 5 6.62 -1.73 -0.92
N ILE A 6 7.92 -1.42 -0.78
CA ILE A 6 8.69 -1.70 0.44
C ILE A 6 8.88 -0.39 1.20
N GLY A 7 8.34 -0.34 2.42
CA GLY A 7 8.21 0.82 3.29
C GLY A 7 6.79 1.38 3.30
N ALA A 8 6.12 1.35 4.46
CA ALA A 8 4.79 1.90 4.73
C ALA A 8 4.82 3.32 5.35
N GLY A 9 5.97 3.99 5.28
CA GLY A 9 6.09 5.42 5.59
C GLY A 9 5.28 6.29 4.62
N ALA A 10 5.29 7.61 4.83
CA ALA A 10 4.44 8.56 4.08
C ALA A 10 4.51 8.38 2.55
N VAL A 11 5.71 8.20 1.99
CA VAL A 11 5.91 8.04 0.54
C VAL A 11 5.34 6.72 0.04
N GLY A 12 5.63 5.61 0.71
CA GLY A 12 5.17 4.29 0.27
C GLY A 12 3.67 4.10 0.44
N ALA A 13 3.09 4.67 1.50
CA ALA A 13 1.64 4.72 1.70
C ALA A 13 0.95 5.48 0.56
N SER A 14 1.37 6.70 0.24
CA SER A 14 0.79 7.47 -0.87
C SER A 14 1.03 6.82 -2.23
N CYS A 15 2.19 6.19 -2.44
CA CYS A 15 2.45 5.43 -3.67
C CYS A 15 1.43 4.28 -3.83
N THR A 16 1.22 3.51 -2.77
CA THR A 16 0.25 2.41 -2.72
C THR A 16 -1.18 2.92 -2.96
N GLU A 17 -1.55 4.06 -2.37
CA GLU A 17 -2.83 4.74 -2.58
C GLU A 17 -3.06 5.09 -4.05
N TYR A 18 -2.11 5.74 -4.72
CA TYR A 18 -2.27 6.10 -6.12
C TYR A 18 -2.34 4.89 -7.04
N ILE A 19 -1.58 3.82 -6.76
CA ILE A 19 -1.65 2.58 -7.53
C ILE A 19 -3.05 1.97 -7.41
N ALA A 20 -3.60 1.93 -6.19
CA ALA A 20 -4.94 1.41 -5.92
C ALA A 20 -6.04 2.28 -6.56
N MET A 21 -6.05 3.59 -6.31
CA MET A 21 -7.06 4.52 -6.85
C MET A 21 -7.09 4.58 -8.38
N ARG A 22 -5.94 4.37 -9.04
CA ARG A 22 -5.85 4.40 -10.50
C ARG A 22 -6.09 3.03 -11.14
N ASN A 23 -6.38 1.99 -10.36
CA ASN A 23 -6.47 0.60 -10.83
C ASN A 23 -5.26 0.18 -11.66
N PHE A 24 -4.06 0.67 -11.30
CA PHE A 24 -2.84 0.46 -12.08
C PHE A 24 -2.35 -0.99 -11.97
N ALA A 25 -2.66 -1.66 -10.86
CA ALA A 25 -2.32 -3.05 -10.60
C ALA A 25 -3.55 -3.82 -10.13
N SER A 26 -3.59 -5.12 -10.45
CA SER A 26 -4.63 -6.03 -9.98
C SER A 26 -4.36 -6.50 -8.54
N GLU A 27 -3.13 -6.32 -8.06
CA GLU A 27 -2.71 -6.66 -6.71
C GLU A 27 -1.58 -5.71 -6.30
N VAL A 28 -1.68 -5.15 -5.09
CA VAL A 28 -0.64 -4.30 -4.49
C VAL A 28 -0.29 -4.87 -3.12
N VAL A 29 1.00 -5.05 -2.87
CA VAL A 29 1.54 -5.53 -1.59
C VAL A 29 2.31 -4.40 -0.94
N LEU A 30 1.97 -4.07 0.31
CA LEU A 30 2.71 -3.13 1.13
C LEU A 30 3.47 -3.90 2.23
N LEU A 31 4.78 -3.68 2.33
CA LEU A 31 5.64 -4.33 3.31
C LEU A 31 6.34 -3.28 4.16
N ASP A 32 6.41 -3.48 5.48
CA ASP A 32 7.24 -2.67 6.38
C ASP A 32 7.89 -3.56 7.44
N ILE A 33 8.98 -3.08 8.03
CA ILE A 33 9.66 -3.76 9.14
C ILE A 33 8.96 -3.52 10.48
N THR A 34 8.21 -2.43 10.57
CA THR A 34 7.47 -2.02 11.76
C THR A 34 6.17 -2.80 11.79
N GLU A 35 6.00 -3.63 12.81
CA GLU A 35 4.81 -4.47 12.98
C GLU A 35 3.52 -3.62 13.01
N GLY A 36 2.51 -4.03 12.24
CA GLY A 36 1.20 -3.38 12.20
C GLY A 36 1.11 -2.11 11.34
N PHE A 37 2.24 -1.55 10.88
CA PHE A 37 2.23 -0.32 10.07
C PHE A 37 1.65 -0.55 8.67
N ALA A 38 2.15 -1.58 7.98
CA ALA A 38 1.67 -1.92 6.65
C ALA A 38 0.21 -2.36 6.69
N GLU A 39 -0.18 -3.14 7.69
CA GLU A 39 -1.55 -3.62 7.89
C GLU A 39 -2.52 -2.47 8.17
N GLY A 40 -2.16 -1.54 9.06
CA GLY A 40 -2.99 -0.36 9.35
C GLY A 40 -3.21 0.49 8.11
N LYS A 41 -2.15 0.75 7.33
CA LYS A 41 -2.25 1.49 6.08
C LYS A 41 -3.05 0.74 5.01
N ALA A 42 -2.88 -0.57 4.90
CA ALA A 42 -3.68 -1.38 3.98
C ALA A 42 -5.17 -1.34 4.36
N MET A 43 -5.50 -1.35 5.65
CA MET A 43 -6.88 -1.22 6.12
C MET A 43 -7.49 0.15 5.78
N ASP A 44 -6.73 1.24 5.97
CA ASP A 44 -7.13 2.58 5.54
C ASP A 44 -7.44 2.59 4.02
N LEU A 45 -6.58 1.98 3.22
CA LEU A 45 -6.70 1.95 1.76
C LEU A 45 -7.85 1.07 1.24
N MET A 46 -8.20 -0.01 1.94
CA MET A 46 -9.33 -0.89 1.58
C MET A 46 -10.69 -0.25 1.86
N GLN A 47 -10.74 0.84 2.62
CA GLN A 47 -11.97 1.59 2.89
C GLN A 47 -12.29 2.66 1.84
N LEU A 48 -11.36 2.96 0.93
CA LEU A 48 -11.54 3.86 -0.22
C LEU A 48 -12.45 3.24 -1.29
#